data_AF-C7XRQ3-F1
#
_entry.id   AF-C7XRQ3-F1
#
_cell.length_a   1.000
_cell.length_b   1.000
_cell.length_c   1.000
_cell.angle_alpha   90.00
_cell.angle_beta   90.00
_cell.angle_gamma   90.00
#
_symmetry.space_group_name_H-M   'P 1'
#
loop_
_entity.id
_entity.type
_entity.pdbx_description
1 polymer ?
#
loop_
_entity_poly.entity_id
_entity_poly.type
_entity_poly.pdbx_seq_one_letter_code
_entity_poly.pdbx_strand_id
1 'polypeptide(L)'
;MELKELMNHCIEKWNNGMESDKRIKEVEKYFEEWFSNIPEKYKSMVEILIKNLEYYPRRIANKYLKDLHKELLEKGNISDENTIYVFIKTKSGVGNSSNDYWTEYKNINELNREICYEDMSLINDEQWKYIENIVFIDDFCGTGKTFINEIKKFKERYNGKKFFI
;
A
#
# COMPACT_ATOMS: atom_id res chain seq x y z
N MET A 1 -29.80 10.55 -14.56
CA MET A 1 -29.91 9.93 -13.22
C MET A 1 -30.12 11.05 -12.23
N GLU A 2 -30.93 10.87 -11.19
CA GLU A 2 -31.11 11.94 -10.21
C GLU A 2 -29.81 12.16 -9.41
N LEU A 3 -29.57 13.38 -8.93
CA LEU A 3 -28.32 13.73 -8.25
C LEU A 3 -28.08 12.88 -6.99
N LYS A 4 -29.16 12.56 -6.27
CA LYS A 4 -29.13 11.69 -5.10
C LYS A 4 -28.78 10.25 -5.44
N GLU A 5 -29.28 9.74 -6.57
CA GLU A 5 -28.92 8.41 -7.08
C GLU A 5 -27.44 8.36 -7.46
N LEU A 6 -26.90 9.43 -8.05
CA LEU A 6 -25.46 9.55 -8.36
C LEU A 6 -24.60 9.46 -7.11
N MET A 7 -24.95 10.25 -6.10
CA MET A 7 -24.24 10.28 -4.83
C MET A 7 -24.27 8.90 -4.16
N ASN A 8 -25.45 8.28 -4.05
CA ASN A 8 -25.59 6.96 -3.44
C ASN A 8 -24.77 5.89 -4.18
N HIS A 9 -24.82 5.88 -5.52
CA HIS A 9 -24.02 4.97 -6.32
C HIS A 9 -22.51 5.12 -6.05
N CYS A 10 -22.00 6.35 -6.03
CA CYS A 10 -20.61 6.62 -5.73
C CYS A 10 -20.22 6.19 -4.29
N ILE A 11 -21.04 6.54 -3.30
CA ILE A 11 -20.79 6.18 -1.89
C ILE A 11 -20.79 4.67 -1.71
N GLU A 12 -21.76 3.94 -2.25
CA GLU A 12 -21.84 2.48 -2.18
C GLU A 12 -20.60 1.83 -2.80
N LYS A 13 -20.21 2.29 -3.99
CA LYS A 13 -19.01 1.82 -4.69
C LYS A 13 -17.75 2.02 -3.83
N TRP A 14 -17.54 3.23 -3.33
CA TRP A 14 -16.36 3.58 -2.54
C TRP A 14 -16.32 2.92 -1.16
N ASN A 15 -17.49 2.68 -0.57
CA ASN A 15 -17.59 1.97 0.71
C ASN A 15 -17.29 0.49 0.58
N ASN A 16 -17.59 -0.12 -0.57
CA ASN A 16 -17.38 -1.55 -0.82
C ASN A 16 -17.91 -2.45 0.33
N GLY A 17 -19.13 -2.14 0.79
CA GLY A 17 -19.79 -2.86 1.89
C GLY A 17 -19.32 -2.51 3.31
N MET A 18 -18.54 -1.43 3.49
CA MET A 18 -18.05 -0.99 4.80
C MET A 18 -18.55 0.44 5.17
N GLU A 19 -18.58 0.83 6.45
CA GLU A 19 -19.08 2.14 6.94
C GLU A 19 -18.32 3.42 6.45
N SER A 20 -18.94 4.41 5.81
CA SER A 20 -18.27 5.63 5.32
C SER A 20 -17.14 6.21 6.20
N ASP A 21 -15.96 6.42 5.61
CA ASP A 21 -14.86 7.14 6.25
C ASP A 21 -15.15 8.64 6.33
N LYS A 22 -14.25 9.40 6.97
CA LYS A 22 -14.41 10.85 7.12
C LYS A 22 -14.56 11.57 5.75
N ARG A 23 -13.81 11.15 4.72
CA ARG A 23 -13.83 11.81 3.41
C ARG A 23 -15.14 11.50 2.67
N ILE A 24 -15.62 10.26 2.73
CA ILE A 24 -16.92 9.89 2.16
C ILE A 24 -18.05 10.64 2.87
N LYS A 25 -18.01 10.75 4.20
CA LYS A 25 -18.97 11.54 4.99
C LYS A 25 -18.95 13.04 4.62
N GLU A 26 -17.78 13.59 4.32
CA GLU A 26 -17.65 14.96 3.83
C GLU A 26 -18.23 15.11 2.41
N VAL A 27 -18.00 14.15 1.51
CA VAL A 27 -18.61 14.16 0.18
C VAL A 27 -20.13 14.14 0.29
N GLU A 28 -20.71 13.23 1.07
CA GLU A 28 -22.16 13.15 1.28
C GLU A 28 -22.76 14.49 1.72
N LYS A 29 -22.05 15.24 2.57
CA LYS A 29 -22.50 16.55 3.05
C LYS A 29 -22.45 17.65 1.99
N TYR A 30 -21.44 17.66 1.12
CA TYR A 30 -21.16 18.79 0.22
C TYR A 30 -21.41 18.49 -1.26
N PHE A 31 -21.81 17.27 -1.61
CA PHE A 31 -21.93 16.83 -3.00
C PHE A 31 -22.90 17.66 -3.82
N GLU A 32 -24.08 17.97 -3.26
CA GLU A 32 -25.11 18.73 -3.98
C GLU A 32 -24.66 20.16 -4.27
N GLU A 33 -24.10 20.84 -3.27
CA GLU A 33 -23.53 22.17 -3.42
C GLU A 33 -22.39 22.16 -4.46
N TRP A 34 -21.45 21.24 -4.35
CA TRP A 34 -20.35 21.10 -5.30
C TRP A 34 -20.86 20.86 -6.74
N PHE A 35 -21.82 19.96 -6.92
CA PHE A 35 -22.36 19.63 -8.24
C PHE A 35 -23.18 20.78 -8.84
N SER A 36 -23.88 21.56 -8.00
CA SER A 36 -24.65 22.72 -8.44
C SER A 36 -23.77 23.83 -9.03
N ASN A 37 -22.52 23.94 -8.57
CA ASN A 37 -21.53 24.92 -9.05
C ASN A 37 -20.92 24.54 -10.41
N ILE A 38 -21.24 23.35 -10.95
CA ILE A 38 -20.74 22.88 -12.24
C ILE A 38 -21.60 23.47 -13.36
N PRO A 39 -20.99 24.16 -14.36
CA PRO A 39 -21.73 24.66 -15.51
C PRO A 39 -22.47 23.53 -16.23
N GLU A 40 -23.72 23.79 -16.64
CA GLU A 40 -24.62 22.77 -17.21
C GLU A 40 -23.98 21.95 -18.34
N LYS A 41 -23.22 22.62 -19.22
CA LYS A 41 -22.50 21.99 -20.34
C LYS A 41 -21.45 20.94 -19.94
N TYR A 42 -21.01 20.93 -18.68
CA TYR A 42 -20.01 19.98 -18.16
C TYR A 42 -20.60 18.92 -17.23
N LYS A 43 -21.86 19.04 -16.81
CA LYS A 43 -22.47 18.12 -15.83
C LYS A 43 -22.48 16.67 -16.32
N SER A 44 -22.79 16.44 -17.59
CA SER A 44 -22.77 15.09 -18.18
C SER A 44 -21.38 14.45 -18.16
N MET A 45 -20.33 15.23 -18.45
CA MET A 45 -18.95 14.77 -18.38
C MET A 45 -18.54 14.46 -16.94
N VAL A 46 -18.89 15.34 -15.99
CA VAL A 46 -18.55 15.11 -14.57
C VAL A 46 -19.29 13.91 -14.01
N GLU A 47 -20.55 13.69 -14.38
CA GLU A 47 -21.30 12.48 -14.01
C GLU A 47 -20.56 11.21 -14.44
N ILE A 48 -20.03 11.18 -15.67
CA ILE A 48 -19.23 10.05 -16.15
C ILE A 48 -17.94 9.90 -15.33
N LEU A 49 -17.22 10.99 -15.07
CA LEU A 49 -15.96 10.95 -14.34
C LEU A 49 -16.15 10.46 -12.89
N ILE A 50 -17.15 10.98 -12.17
CA ILE A 50 -17.36 10.64 -10.77
C ILE A 50 -17.87 9.20 -10.59
N LYS A 51 -18.68 8.69 -11.52
CA LYS A 51 -19.09 7.26 -11.54
C LYS A 51 -17.89 6.33 -11.69
N ASN A 52 -16.93 6.73 -12.52
CA ASN A 52 -15.74 5.93 -12.79
C ASN A 52 -14.59 6.20 -11.80
N LEU A 53 -14.72 7.19 -10.92
CA LEU A 53 -13.73 7.44 -9.88
C LEU A 53 -13.65 6.24 -8.95
N GLU A 54 -12.46 5.68 -8.83
CA GLU A 54 -12.12 4.70 -7.79
C GLU A 54 -11.54 5.45 -6.60
N TYR A 55 -12.15 5.24 -5.44
CA TYR A 55 -11.63 5.72 -4.17
C TYR A 55 -11.34 4.52 -3.30
N TYR A 56 -10.13 4.47 -2.73
CA TYR A 56 -9.67 3.41 -1.86
C TYR A 56 -9.54 3.97 -0.43
N PRO A 57 -10.60 3.89 0.40
CA PRO A 57 -10.52 4.16 1.82
C PRO A 57 -9.37 3.38 2.46
N ARG A 58 -8.67 4.00 3.40
CA ARG A 58 -7.52 3.41 4.11
C ARG A 58 -7.79 1.98 4.60
N ARG A 59 -8.95 1.75 5.22
CA ARG A 59 -9.38 0.42 5.69
C ARG A 59 -9.47 -0.65 4.58
N ILE A 60 -9.85 -0.26 3.36
CA ILE A 60 -9.96 -1.18 2.22
C ILE A 60 -8.54 -1.55 1.78
N ALA A 61 -7.67 -0.56 1.64
CA ALA A 61 -6.25 -0.79 1.37
C ALA A 61 -5.63 -1.71 2.44
N ASN A 62 -5.93 -1.46 3.72
CA ASN A 62 -5.42 -2.27 4.83
C ASN A 62 -5.95 -3.70 4.81
N LYS A 63 -7.21 -3.90 4.42
CA LYS A 63 -7.77 -5.24 4.19
C LYS A 63 -6.98 -5.97 3.09
N TYR A 64 -6.77 -5.33 1.94
CA TYR A 64 -5.99 -5.93 0.86
C TYR A 64 -4.56 -6.26 1.29
N LEU A 65 -3.91 -5.38 2.06
CA LEU A 65 -2.58 -5.64 2.61
C LEU A 65 -2.54 -6.87 3.52
N LYS A 66 -3.57 -7.04 4.36
CA LYS A 66 -3.69 -8.19 5.25
C LYS A 66 -3.95 -9.49 4.48
N ASP A 67 -4.82 -9.43 3.48
CA ASP A 67 -5.13 -10.57 2.62
C ASP A 67 -3.87 -10.99 1.81
N LEU A 68 -3.13 -10.03 1.26
CA LEU A 68 -1.84 -10.26 0.58
C LEU A 68 -0.80 -10.88 1.50
N HIS A 69 -0.67 -10.38 2.73
CA HIS A 69 0.26 -10.95 3.70
C HIS A 69 -0.09 -12.40 4.04
N LYS A 70 -1.38 -12.71 4.22
CA LYS A 70 -1.83 -14.08 4.44
C LYS A 70 -1.48 -15.00 3.27
N GLU A 71 -1.72 -14.56 2.04
CA GLU A 71 -1.34 -15.34 0.85
C GLU A 71 0.18 -15.54 0.75
N LEU A 72 0.96 -14.53 1.13
CA LEU A 72 2.41 -14.59 1.17
C LEU A 72 2.90 -15.66 2.15
N LEU A 73 2.33 -15.72 3.36
CA LEU A 73 2.64 -16.77 4.34
C LEU A 73 2.26 -18.17 3.83
N GLU A 74 1.08 -18.33 3.24
CA GLU A 74 0.57 -19.62 2.75
C GLU A 74 1.36 -20.17 1.56
N LYS A 75 1.75 -19.30 0.61
CA LYS A 75 2.39 -19.70 -0.65
C LYS A 75 3.92 -19.60 -0.62
N GLY A 76 4.48 -18.73 0.23
CA GLY A 76 5.89 -18.37 0.24
C GLY A 76 6.81 -19.31 1.01
N ASN A 77 6.25 -20.19 1.87
CA ASN A 77 7.01 -20.91 2.90
C ASN A 77 7.84 -19.93 3.77
N ILE A 78 7.14 -18.93 4.29
CA ILE A 78 7.68 -17.79 5.02
C ILE A 78 7.34 -17.95 6.50
N SER A 79 8.32 -17.72 7.37
CA SER A 79 8.15 -17.62 8.82
C SER A 79 9.04 -16.49 9.37
N ASP A 80 8.77 -16.09 10.61
CA ASP A 80 9.60 -15.14 11.34
C ASP A 80 11.05 -15.62 11.51
N GLU A 81 11.30 -16.93 11.44
CA GLU A 81 12.64 -17.50 11.61
C GLU A 81 13.52 -17.36 10.36
N ASN A 82 12.91 -17.32 9.18
CA ASN A 82 13.63 -17.35 7.90
C ASN A 82 13.36 -16.13 7.01
N THR A 83 12.65 -15.12 7.49
CA THR A 83 12.19 -13.98 6.67
C THR A 83 12.53 -12.65 7.30
N ILE A 84 12.98 -11.71 6.47
CA ILE A 84 13.06 -10.30 6.83
C ILE A 84 12.10 -9.45 5.99
N TYR A 85 11.60 -8.38 6.61
CA TYR A 85 10.76 -7.37 5.97
C TYR A 85 11.53 -6.06 5.92
N VAL A 86 11.65 -5.49 4.72
CA VAL A 86 12.47 -4.32 4.46
C VAL A 86 11.76 -3.34 3.55
N PHE A 87 12.13 -2.07 3.62
CA PHE A 87 11.78 -1.08 2.61
C PHE A 87 13.07 -0.43 2.09
N ILE A 88 13.04 0.17 0.90
CA ILE A 88 14.24 0.81 0.34
C ILE A 88 14.32 2.24 0.84
N LYS A 89 15.20 2.47 1.82
CA LYS A 89 15.44 3.78 2.40
C LYS A 89 16.04 4.75 1.39
N THR A 90 15.45 5.95 1.29
CA THR A 90 16.03 7.03 0.47
C THR A 90 17.28 7.62 1.11
N LYS A 91 18.27 7.97 0.29
CA LYS A 91 19.55 8.54 0.73
C LYS A 91 19.43 9.84 1.52
N SER A 92 18.34 10.58 1.36
CA SER A 92 18.11 11.87 2.03
C SER A 92 17.78 11.73 3.52
N GLY A 93 17.42 10.53 4.00
CA GLY A 93 17.00 10.30 5.38
C GLY A 93 15.65 10.91 5.76
N VAL A 94 14.99 11.61 4.84
CA VAL A 94 13.63 12.16 5.02
C VAL A 94 12.62 11.03 4.88
N GLY A 95 11.62 11.00 5.76
CA GLY A 95 10.47 10.10 5.65
C GLY A 95 9.83 10.22 4.27
N ASN A 96 9.47 9.08 3.70
CA ASN A 96 8.84 8.99 2.39
C ASN A 96 7.62 8.07 2.47
N SER A 97 6.84 8.05 1.41
CA SER A 97 5.63 7.24 1.33
C SER A 97 5.89 5.74 1.50
N SER A 98 7.06 5.24 1.08
CA SER A 98 7.46 3.84 1.30
C SER A 98 7.69 3.52 2.79
N ASN A 99 8.24 4.46 3.57
CA ASN A 99 8.39 4.31 5.02
C ASN A 99 7.01 4.30 5.72
N ASP A 100 6.14 5.24 5.35
CA ASP A 100 4.78 5.28 5.89
C ASP A 100 4.01 3.98 5.58
N TYR A 101 4.13 3.51 4.33
CA TYR A 101 3.52 2.27 3.86
C TYR A 101 4.07 1.04 4.58
N TRP A 102 5.39 0.94 4.74
CA TRP A 102 6.04 -0.12 5.51
C TRP A 102 5.62 -0.11 6.98
N THR A 103 5.55 1.06 7.59
CA THR A 103 5.10 1.22 8.98
C THR A 103 3.66 0.77 9.15
N GLU A 104 2.78 1.16 8.23
CA GLU A 104 1.40 0.72 8.21
C GLU A 104 1.28 -0.80 8.02
N TYR A 105 2.01 -1.37 7.06
CA TYR A 105 2.05 -2.81 6.81
C TYR A 105 2.45 -3.62 8.05
N LYS A 106 3.54 -3.21 8.72
CA LYS A 106 4.00 -3.86 9.97
C LYS A 106 2.93 -3.85 11.05
N ASN A 107 2.26 -2.71 11.23
CA ASN A 107 1.28 -2.55 12.29
C ASN A 107 0.01 -3.38 12.02
N ILE A 108 -0.46 -3.43 10.77
CA ILE A 108 -1.67 -4.18 10.40
C ILE A 108 -1.45 -5.70 10.49
N ASN A 109 -0.24 -6.16 10.16
CA ASN A 109 0.13 -7.57 10.16
C ASN A 109 0.84 -8.02 11.45
N GLU A 110 0.96 -7.13 12.44
CA GLU A 110 1.56 -7.43 13.75
C GLU A 110 2.97 -8.04 13.65
N LEU A 111 3.78 -7.56 12.70
CA LEU A 111 5.10 -8.13 12.43
C LEU A 111 6.04 -7.95 13.63
N ASN A 112 6.85 -9.00 13.89
CA ASN A 112 7.94 -8.91 14.84
C ASN A 112 8.94 -7.81 14.38
N ARG A 113 9.27 -6.90 15.29
CA ARG A 113 10.17 -5.77 15.01
C ARG A 113 11.61 -6.23 14.74
N GLU A 114 12.02 -7.37 15.27
CA GLU A 114 13.39 -7.91 15.13
C GLU A 114 13.69 -8.43 13.72
N ILE A 115 12.65 -8.67 12.91
CA ILE A 115 12.76 -9.09 11.51
C ILE A 115 12.46 -7.95 10.53
N CYS A 116 12.27 -6.74 11.04
CA CYS A 116 11.93 -5.55 10.26
C CYS A 116 13.13 -4.60 10.18
N TYR A 117 13.83 -4.59 9.05
CA TYR A 117 15.07 -3.81 8.89
C TYR A 117 14.86 -2.56 8.02
N GLU A 118 15.28 -1.39 8.55
CA GLU A 118 15.35 -0.14 7.78
C GLU A 118 16.62 -0.04 6.94
N ASP A 119 17.67 -0.75 7.36
CA ASP A 119 18.97 -0.78 6.68
C ASP A 119 19.57 -2.18 6.77
N MET A 120 19.58 -2.87 5.62
CA MET A 120 20.12 -4.23 5.51
C MET A 120 21.63 -4.30 5.75
N SER A 121 22.36 -3.17 5.73
CA SER A 121 23.79 -3.17 6.04
C SER A 121 24.09 -3.46 7.52
N LEU A 122 23.08 -3.36 8.39
CA LEU A 122 23.19 -3.68 9.81
C LEU A 122 23.01 -5.17 10.11
N ILE A 123 22.60 -5.97 9.13
CA ILE A 123 22.43 -7.42 9.28
C ILE A 123 23.81 -8.08 9.21
N ASN A 124 24.20 -8.76 10.27
CA ASN A 124 25.50 -9.43 10.35
C ASN A 124 25.53 -10.78 9.62
N ASP A 125 26.73 -11.31 9.42
CA ASP A 125 26.98 -12.54 8.65
C ASP A 125 26.27 -13.77 9.23
N GLU A 126 26.13 -13.83 10.55
CA GLU A 126 25.45 -14.95 11.21
C GLU A 126 23.94 -14.89 10.95
N GLN A 127 23.33 -13.71 11.10
CA GLN A 127 21.92 -13.50 10.79
C GLN A 127 21.61 -13.83 9.32
N TRP A 128 22.48 -13.43 8.39
CA TRP A 128 22.33 -13.72 6.95
C TRP A 128 22.26 -15.21 6.60
N LYS A 129 22.79 -16.09 7.44
CA LYS A 129 22.71 -17.54 7.22
C LYS A 129 21.29 -18.08 7.40
N TYR A 130 20.52 -17.49 8.30
CA TYR A 130 19.16 -17.92 8.64
C TYR A 130 18.08 -17.27 7.76
N ILE A 131 18.40 -16.15 7.12
CA ILE A 131 17.48 -15.46 6.21
C ILE A 131 17.38 -16.26 4.92
N GLU A 132 16.20 -16.75 4.55
CA GLU A 132 15.92 -17.41 3.27
C GLU A 132 15.05 -16.53 2.36
N ASN A 133 14.16 -15.74 2.97
CA ASN A 133 13.17 -14.92 2.28
C ASN A 133 13.37 -13.44 2.63
N ILE A 134 13.19 -12.58 1.63
CA ILE A 134 13.29 -11.13 1.78
C ILE A 134 12.05 -10.52 1.15
N VAL A 135 11.26 -9.85 1.99
CA VAL A 135 10.02 -9.20 1.59
C VAL A 135 10.27 -7.69 1.55
N PHE A 136 10.26 -7.12 0.35
CA PHE A 136 10.33 -5.69 0.14
C PHE A 136 8.92 -5.10 0.21
N ILE A 137 8.71 -4.14 1.09
CA ILE A 137 7.47 -3.39 1.20
C ILE A 137 7.71 -2.01 0.61
N ASP A 138 7.14 -1.77 -0.56
CA ASP A 138 7.30 -0.54 -1.32
C ASP A 138 5.94 -0.08 -1.86
N ASP A 139 5.71 1.23 -1.89
CA ASP A 139 4.45 1.84 -2.30
C ASP A 139 4.36 2.00 -3.82
N PHE A 140 5.49 2.15 -4.53
CA PHE A 140 5.49 2.18 -6.00
C PHE A 140 6.86 1.95 -6.66
N CYS A 141 6.95 0.99 -7.58
CA CYS A 141 8.14 0.77 -8.39
C CYS A 141 8.05 1.54 -9.71
N GLY A 142 8.39 2.85 -9.70
CA GLY A 142 8.32 3.70 -10.89
C GLY A 142 9.24 3.24 -12.04
N THR A 143 10.55 3.49 -11.93
CA THR A 143 11.55 3.05 -12.93
C THR A 143 12.31 1.79 -12.52
N GLY A 144 12.07 1.28 -11.31
CA GLY A 144 12.82 0.16 -10.71
C GLY A 144 14.29 0.43 -10.41
N LYS A 145 14.84 1.60 -10.77
CA LYS A 145 16.27 1.92 -10.57
C LYS A 145 16.69 1.85 -9.11
N THR A 146 15.84 2.31 -8.20
CA THR A 146 16.09 2.26 -6.75
C THR A 146 16.23 0.82 -6.27
N PHE A 147 15.30 -0.04 -6.65
CA PHE A 147 15.36 -1.48 -6.39
C PHE A 147 16.61 -2.13 -6.99
N ILE A 148 16.91 -1.89 -8.26
CA ILE A 148 18.09 -2.43 -8.94
C ILE A 148 19.39 -2.02 -8.21
N ASN A 149 19.48 -0.76 -7.78
CA ASN A 149 20.66 -0.27 -7.08
C ASN A 149 20.82 -0.90 -5.69
N GLU A 150 19.71 -1.11 -4.98
CA GLU A 150 19.71 -1.80 -3.68
C GLU A 150 20.14 -3.26 -3.84
N ILE A 151 19.59 -3.97 -4.83
CA ILE A 151 19.97 -5.35 -5.13
C ILE A 151 21.47 -5.46 -5.47
N LYS A 152 22.00 -4.52 -6.25
CA LYS A 152 23.43 -4.47 -6.59
C LYS A 152 24.33 -4.27 -5.37
N LYS A 153 23.87 -3.51 -4.36
CA LYS A 153 24.64 -3.20 -3.15
C LYS A 153 24.93 -4.45 -2.31
N PHE A 154 23.98 -5.38 -2.24
CA PHE A 154 24.10 -6.62 -1.44
C PHE A 154 24.09 -7.90 -2.29
N LYS A 155 24.49 -7.79 -3.57
CA LYS A 155 24.38 -8.87 -4.58
C LYS A 155 24.84 -10.25 -4.08
N GLU A 156 25.94 -10.32 -3.34
CA GLU A 156 26.49 -11.57 -2.82
C GLU A 156 25.62 -12.18 -1.71
N ARG A 157 24.99 -11.35 -0.86
CA ARG A 157 24.11 -11.78 0.24
C ARG A 157 22.79 -12.35 -0.26
N TYR A 158 22.38 -11.93 -1.44
CA TYR A 158 21.15 -12.36 -2.10
C TYR A 158 21.24 -13.73 -2.76
N ASN A 159 22.42 -14.33 -2.85
CA ASN A 159 22.57 -15.63 -3.50
C ASN A 159 21.78 -16.72 -2.76
N GLY A 160 20.93 -17.44 -3.49
CA GLY A 160 20.07 -18.50 -2.94
C GLY A 160 18.88 -18.02 -2.10
N LYS A 161 18.60 -16.70 -2.05
CA LYS A 161 17.46 -16.14 -1.31
C LYS A 161 16.24 -15.94 -2.23
N LYS A 162 15.04 -15.97 -1.66
CA LYS A 162 13.78 -15.65 -2.36
C LYS A 162 13.39 -14.20 -2.12
N PHE A 163 12.80 -13.59 -3.14
CA PHE A 163 12.37 -12.19 -3.14
C PHE A 163 10.87 -12.08 -3.32
N PHE A 164 10.26 -11.27 -2.48
CA PHE A 164 8.87 -10.85 -2.59
C PHE A 164 8.84 -9.32 -2.58
N ILE A 165 7.94 -8.74 -3.37
CA ILE A 165 7.71 -7.30 -3.49
C ILE A 165 6.21 -7.09 -3.43
#